data_AF-A0A7K9H871-F1
#
_entry.id   AF-A0A7K9H871-F1
#
_cell.length_a   1.000
_cell.length_b   1.000
_cell.length_c   1.000
_cell.angle_alpha   90.00
_cell.angle_beta   90.00
_cell.angle_gamma   90.00
#
_symmetry.space_group_name_H-M   'P 1'
#
loop_
_entity.id
_entity.type
_entity.pdbx_description
1 polymer ?
#
loop_
_entity_poly.entity_id
_entity_poly.type
_entity_poly.pdbx_seq_one_letter_code
_entity_poly.pdbx_strand_id
1 'polypeptide(L)' 'VPPGAVVSLHCPTSLRQELEELRASSQQLEEQPELQEEDSVPSAAYVTQLYYKISHIDWDYEAEPAQIKG' A
#
# COMPACT_ATOMS: atom_id res chain seq x y z
N VAL A 1 -35.19 -20.41 21.63
CA VAL A 1 -33.70 -20.37 21.63
C VAL A 1 -33.20 -21.37 22.66
N PRO A 2 -32.18 -22.21 22.41
CA PRO A 2 -31.53 -22.67 21.17
C PRO A 2 -31.31 -24.22 21.23
N PRO A 3 -30.26 -24.89 20.70
CA PRO A 3 -29.33 -24.59 19.61
C PRO A 3 -29.25 -25.74 18.59
N GLY A 4 -28.73 -25.45 17.41
CA GLY A 4 -28.42 -26.48 16.43
C GLY A 4 -28.10 -25.84 15.12
N ALA A 5 -27.08 -24.98 15.14
CA ALA A 5 -26.45 -24.47 13.93
C ALA A 5 -26.31 -25.64 12.97
N VAL A 6 -26.92 -25.50 11.79
CA VAL A 6 -26.71 -26.40 10.67
C VAL A 6 -25.21 -26.27 10.39
N VAL A 7 -24.42 -27.15 10.98
CA VAL A 7 -22.99 -27.27 10.71
C VAL A 7 -22.98 -27.66 9.25
N SER A 8 -22.70 -26.67 8.41
CA SER A 8 -22.47 -26.87 6.99
C SER A 8 -21.31 -27.86 6.91
N LEU A 9 -21.66 -29.14 6.70
CA LEU A 9 -20.72 -30.24 6.49
C LEU A 9 -20.05 -29.98 5.15
N HIS A 10 -19.12 -29.04 5.13
CA HIS A 10 -18.21 -28.86 4.02
C HIS A 10 -17.41 -30.16 3.96
N CYS A 11 -17.62 -30.92 2.89
CA CYS A 11 -16.89 -32.15 2.64
C CYS A 11 -15.39 -31.85 2.81
N PRO A 12 -14.59 -32.70 3.48
CA PRO A 12 -13.17 -32.43 3.71
C PRO A 12 -12.39 -32.23 2.40
N THR A 13 -12.90 -32.71 1.26
CA THR A 13 -12.36 -32.40 -0.07
C THR A 13 -12.68 -30.98 -0.52
N SER A 14 -13.86 -30.44 -0.19
CA SER A 14 -14.28 -29.07 -0.48
C SER A 14 -13.41 -28.05 0.25
N LEU A 15 -13.15 -28.27 1.55
CA LEU A 15 -12.28 -27.39 2.34
C LEU A 15 -10.81 -27.46 1.88
N ARG A 16 -10.36 -28.63 1.45
CA ARG A 16 -9.02 -28.80 0.88
C ARG A 16 -8.86 -28.06 -0.44
N GLN A 17 -9.87 -28.13 -1.30
CA GLN A 17 -9.88 -27.42 -2.56
C GLN A 17 -9.88 -25.90 -2.35
N GLU A 18 -10.74 -25.40 -1.46
CA GLU A 18 -10.82 -23.98 -1.13
C GLU A 18 -9.50 -23.45 -0.54
N LEU A 19 -8.83 -24.23 0.31
CA LEU A 19 -7.50 -23.90 0.83
C LEU A 19 -6.42 -23.84 -0.26
N GLU A 20 -6.50 -24.72 -1.25
CA GLU A 20 -5.53 -24.77 -2.35
C GLU A 20 -5.72 -23.60 -3.32
N GLU A 21 -6.97 -23.25 -3.63
CA GLU A 21 -7.34 -22.04 -4.37
C GLU A 21 -6.89 -20.76 -3.65
N LEU A 22 -7.05 -20.71 -2.32
CA LEU A 22 -6.61 -19.57 -1.52
C LEU A 22 -5.08 -19.44 -1.49
N ARG A 23 -4.36 -20.55 -1.38
CA ARG A 23 -2.88 -20.55 -1.45
C ARG A 23 -2.36 -20.14 -2.80
N ALA A 24 -2.96 -20.64 -3.88
CA ALA A 24 -2.60 -20.25 -5.24
C ALA A 24 -2.84 -18.76 -5.47
N SER A 25 -3.97 -18.23 -4.99
CA SER A 25 -4.27 -16.79 -5.04
C SER A 25 -3.26 -15.98 -4.22
N SER A 26 -2.91 -16.43 -3.01
CA SER A 26 -1.90 -15.77 -2.17
C SER A 26 -0.53 -15.74 -2.85
N GLN A 27 -0.09 -16.85 -3.43
CA GLN A 27 1.17 -16.92 -4.17
C GLN A 27 1.15 -16.00 -5.39
N GLN A 28 0.04 -15.94 -6.12
CA GLN A 28 -0.11 -15.01 -7.24
C GLN A 28 -0.14 -13.53 -6.81
N LEU A 29 -0.60 -13.23 -5.60
CA LEU A 29 -0.50 -11.88 -5.02
C LEU A 29 0.93 -11.57 -4.53
N GLU A 30 1.66 -12.54 -3.99
CA GLU A 30 3.07 -12.40 -3.56
C GLU A 30 4.03 -12.31 -4.75
N GLU A 31 3.74 -13.02 -5.84
CA GLU A 31 4.49 -12.98 -7.10
C GLU A 31 4.08 -11.80 -7.99
N GLN A 32 2.96 -11.13 -7.67
CA GLN A 32 2.71 -9.83 -8.24
C GLN A 32 3.76 -8.88 -7.68
N PRO A 33 4.56 -8.21 -8.54
CA PRO A 33 5.42 -7.15 -8.07
C PRO A 33 4.50 -6.18 -7.32
N GLU A 34 4.84 -5.88 -6.07
CA GLU A 34 4.08 -4.92 -5.30
C GLU A 34 3.82 -3.73 -6.21
N LEU A 35 2.56 -3.45 -6.54
CA LEU A 35 2.14 -2.22 -7.21
C LEU A 35 2.30 -1.07 -6.22
N GLN A 36 3.51 -0.94 -5.71
CA GLN A 36 3.93 -0.09 -4.62
C GLN A 36 5.05 0.79 -5.14
N GLU A 37 4.88 1.29 -6.37
CA GLU A 37 5.74 2.33 -6.95
C GLU A 37 4.97 3.19 -7.99
N GLU A 38 3.63 3.26 -7.92
CA GLU A 38 2.83 4.28 -8.63
C GLU A 38 2.09 5.23 -7.69
N ASP A 39 2.42 5.21 -6.40
CA ASP A 39 1.99 6.22 -5.42
C ASP A 39 3.19 7.08 -4.97
N SER A 40 4.19 7.24 -5.85
CA SER A 40 5.19 8.31 -5.79
C SER A 40 4.50 9.66 -6.07
N VAL A 41 3.77 10.07 -5.04
CA VAL A 41 2.83 11.17 -4.88
C VAL A 41 3.06 12.36 -5.84
N PRO A 42 2.24 12.51 -6.91
CA PRO A 42 2.14 13.74 -7.69
C PRO A 42 1.94 15.01 -6.83
N SER A 43 1.37 14.84 -5.63
CA SER A 43 1.12 15.91 -4.67
C SER A 43 2.40 16.50 -4.03
N ALA A 44 3.48 15.73 -3.78
CA ALA A 44 4.68 16.28 -3.13
C ALA A 44 5.45 17.23 -4.06
N ALA A 45 5.59 16.86 -5.34
CA ALA A 45 6.18 17.72 -6.36
C ALA A 45 5.32 18.98 -6.59
N TYR A 46 3.99 18.83 -6.60
CA TYR A 46 3.07 19.96 -6.74
C TYR A 46 3.19 20.94 -5.57
N VAL A 47 3.21 20.46 -4.33
CA VAL A 47 3.37 21.30 -3.13
C VAL A 47 4.71 22.03 -3.16
N THR A 48 5.80 21.34 -3.50
CA THR A 48 7.13 21.95 -3.64
C THR A 48 7.13 23.07 -4.69
N GLN A 49 6.55 22.81 -5.86
CA GLN A 49 6.42 23.82 -6.92
C GLN A 49 5.56 25.00 -6.48
N LEU A 50 4.50 24.78 -5.71
CA LEU A 50 3.62 25.83 -5.23
C LEU A 50 4.35 26.77 -4.26
N TYR A 51 5.12 26.22 -3.31
CA TYR A 51 5.94 27.03 -2.41
C TYR A 51 6.94 27.88 -3.18
N TYR A 52 7.65 27.30 -4.15
CA TYR A 52 8.57 28.06 -5.00
C TYR A 52 7.86 29.18 -5.78
N LYS A 53 6.70 28.91 -6.39
CA LYS A 53 5.93 29.92 -7.14
C LYS A 53 5.49 31.11 -6.27
N ILE A 54 5.29 30.89 -4.98
CA ILE A 54 4.86 31.93 -4.03
C ILE A 54 6.06 32.70 -3.48
N SER A 55 7.13 32.00 -3.12
CA SER A 55 8.28 32.60 -2.42
C SER A 55 9.43 33.02 -3.34
N HIS A 56 9.60 32.35 -4.48
CA HIS A 56 10.77 32.41 -5.35
C HIS A 56 12.10 32.11 -4.63
N ILE A 57 12.08 31.26 -3.60
CA ILE A 57 13.25 30.84 -2.84
C ILE A 57 13.62 29.40 -3.21
N ASP A 58 14.90 29.17 -3.50
CA ASP A 58 15.49 27.84 -3.71
C ASP A 58 16.40 27.50 -2.52
N TRP A 59 15.93 26.64 -1.62
CA TRP A 59 16.67 26.29 -0.40
C TRP A 59 17.95 25.49 -0.69
N ASP A 60 19.01 25.78 0.06
CA ASP A 60 20.29 25.05 0.06
C ASP A 60 20.16 23.78 0.92
N TYR A 61 20.07 22.63 0.26
CA TYR A 61 19.90 21.32 0.91
C TYR A 61 21.20 20.76 1.53
N GLU A 62 22.35 21.40 1.27
CA GLU A 62 23.64 21.01 1.86
C GLU A 62 23.93 21.80 3.15
N ALA A 63 23.04 22.71 3.56
CA ALA A 63 23.18 23.48 4.79
C ALA A 63 22.93 22.63 6.05
N GLU A 64 23.50 23.07 7.18
CA GLU A 64 23.24 22.44 8.47
C GLU A 64 21.74 22.45 8.81
N PRO A 65 21.16 21.43 9.48
CA PRO A 65 19.70 21.30 9.66
C PRO A 65 19.01 22.47 10.38
N ALA A 66 19.74 23.22 11.20
CA ALA A 66 19.25 24.40 11.91
C ALA A 66 19.43 25.71 11.12
N GLN A 67 20.07 25.64 9.95
CA GLN A 67 20.41 26.78 9.13
C GLN A 67 19.41 26.94 7.98
N ILE A 68 18.69 28.07 7.99
CA ILE A 68 17.80 28.46 6.90
C ILE A 68 18.62 29.24 5.87
N LYS A 69 18.82 28.66 4.69
CA LYS A 69 19.66 29.23 3.62
C LYS A 69 19.09 28.86 2.26
N GLY A 70 18.92 29.82 1.36
CA GLY A 70 18.34 29.68 0.02
C GLY A 70 18.31 30.99 -0.75
#